data_AF-A0A7S0SRC1-F1
#
_entry.id   AF-A0A7S0SRC1-F1
#
_cell.length_a   1.000
_cell.length_b   1.000
_cell.length_c   1.000
_cell.angle_alpha   90.00
_cell.angle_beta   90.00
_cell.angle_gamma   90.00
#
_symmetry.space_group_name_H-M   'P 1'
#
loop_
_entity.id
_entity.type
_entity.pdbx_description
1 polymer ?
#
loop_
_entity_poly.entity_id
_entity_poly.type
_entity_poly.pdbx_seq_one_letter_code
_entity_poly.pdbx_strand_id
1 'polypeptide(L)'
;TSVEKESVTFNTNIPIEGPVESWMTAIENEMHASLHNITKEGVYLYAQMNRIEWLKQVIGMVGLVGSQIWWTWQVEDTFHQVLQGNKYAMKDLESKLSKQLNDLVVIIRSPLDHIMRKKVNTLLIIDVHARDIVDNFVKESILNSKEFAWESQLRFYWDKNVDDCIIKQCTGKFRYGYEYMGLNGRLVITPLT
;
A
#
# COMPACT_ATOMS: atom_id res chain seq x y z
N THR A 1 -2.93 -11.98 -17.14
CA THR A 1 -2.49 -10.64 -17.60
C THR A 1 -3.63 -9.66 -17.44
N SER A 2 -3.38 -8.46 -16.90
CA SER A 2 -4.37 -7.38 -16.74
C SER A 2 -4.57 -6.58 -18.03
N VAL A 3 -5.57 -5.69 -18.03
CA VAL A 3 -5.83 -4.72 -19.10
C VAL A 3 -4.63 -3.78 -19.33
N GLU A 4 -3.88 -3.47 -18.28
CA GLU A 4 -2.67 -2.64 -18.32
C GLU A 4 -1.43 -3.38 -18.83
N LYS A 5 -1.58 -4.65 -19.20
CA LYS A 5 -0.52 -5.57 -19.64
C LYS A 5 0.48 -5.96 -18.55
N GLU A 6 0.16 -5.71 -17.28
CA GLU A 6 0.89 -6.32 -16.17
C GLU A 6 0.43 -7.78 -16.05
N SER A 7 1.37 -8.70 -15.80
CA SER A 7 1.06 -10.13 -15.70
C SER A 7 1.61 -10.67 -14.40
N VAL A 8 0.81 -11.52 -13.76
CA VAL A 8 1.21 -12.30 -12.59
C VAL A 8 1.22 -13.76 -12.99
N THR A 9 2.31 -14.45 -12.69
CA THR A 9 2.43 -15.88 -12.85
C THR A 9 1.93 -16.55 -11.58
N PHE A 10 1.05 -17.54 -11.71
CA PHE A 10 0.63 -18.34 -10.58
C PHE A 10 1.74 -19.29 -10.12
N ASN A 11 1.75 -19.64 -8.83
CA ASN A 11 2.73 -20.57 -8.29
C ASN A 11 2.53 -21.96 -8.87
N THR A 12 1.27 -22.34 -9.09
CA THR A 12 0.86 -23.64 -9.64
C THR A 12 0.04 -23.45 -10.90
N ASN A 13 0.28 -24.29 -11.91
CA ASN A 13 -0.57 -24.35 -13.09
C ASN A 13 -1.86 -25.13 -12.79
N ILE A 14 -3.01 -24.54 -13.06
CA ILE A 14 -4.32 -25.17 -12.82
C ILE A 14 -4.87 -25.74 -14.14
N PRO A 15 -5.11 -27.06 -14.24
CA PRO A 15 -5.69 -27.66 -15.42
C PRO A 15 -7.15 -27.22 -15.60
N ILE A 16 -7.54 -26.86 -16.82
CA ILE A 16 -8.89 -26.44 -17.18
C ILE A 16 -9.67 -27.66 -17.66
N GLU A 17 -9.93 -28.59 -16.74
CA GLU A 17 -10.60 -29.87 -17.01
C GLU A 17 -11.81 -30.04 -16.10
N GLY A 18 -12.86 -30.70 -16.62
CA GLY A 18 -14.08 -30.99 -15.85
C GLY A 18 -15.06 -29.82 -15.74
N PRO A 19 -15.95 -29.84 -14.73
CA PRO A 19 -16.99 -28.82 -14.55
C PRO A 19 -16.41 -27.42 -14.37
N VAL A 20 -17.07 -26.42 -14.98
CA VAL A 20 -16.64 -25.01 -14.96
C VAL A 20 -16.40 -24.48 -13.56
N GLU A 21 -17.31 -24.77 -12.63
CA GLU A 21 -17.24 -24.31 -11.25
C GLU A 21 -15.99 -24.83 -10.53
N SER A 22 -15.56 -26.05 -10.86
CA SER A 22 -14.42 -26.70 -10.20
C SER A 22 -13.10 -26.04 -10.60
N TRP A 23 -12.81 -25.91 -11.90
CA TRP A 23 -11.56 -25.31 -12.33
C TRP A 23 -11.55 -23.79 -12.11
N MET A 24 -12.69 -23.10 -12.16
CA MET A 24 -12.78 -21.67 -11.88
C MET A 24 -12.48 -21.37 -10.40
N THR A 25 -13.05 -22.15 -9.48
CA THR A 25 -12.75 -22.04 -8.04
C THR A 25 -11.27 -22.37 -7.75
N ALA A 26 -10.70 -23.35 -8.45
CA ALA A 26 -9.28 -23.68 -8.32
C ALA A 26 -8.37 -22.53 -8.78
N ILE A 27 -8.71 -21.86 -9.89
CA ILE A 27 -8.00 -20.67 -10.37
C ILE A 27 -8.10 -19.51 -9.37
N GLU A 28 -9.28 -19.28 -8.80
CA GLU A 28 -9.49 -18.22 -7.80
C GLU A 28 -8.63 -18.45 -6.55
N ASN A 29 -8.64 -19.67 -6.01
CA ASN A 29 -7.82 -20.04 -4.85
C ASN A 29 -6.32 -19.88 -5.14
N GLU A 30 -5.87 -20.31 -6.33
CA GLU A 30 -4.47 -20.18 -6.74
C GLU A 30 -4.07 -18.72 -6.96
N MET A 31 -4.97 -17.89 -7.50
CA MET A 31 -4.77 -16.44 -7.61
C MET A 31 -4.56 -15.83 -6.23
N HIS A 32 -5.46 -16.11 -5.29
CA HIS A 32 -5.37 -15.62 -3.91
C HIS A 32 -4.05 -16.04 -3.25
N ALA A 33 -3.70 -17.33 -3.34
CA ALA A 33 -2.46 -17.87 -2.76
C ALA A 33 -1.19 -17.26 -3.39
N SER A 34 -1.17 -17.12 -4.72
CA SER A 34 -0.05 -16.51 -5.44
C SER A 34 0.14 -15.05 -5.07
N LEU A 35 -0.94 -14.28 -5.04
CA LEU A 35 -0.89 -12.86 -4.71
C LEU A 35 -0.58 -12.62 -3.24
N HIS A 36 -1.03 -13.49 -2.33
CA HIS A 36 -0.62 -13.46 -0.93
C HIS A 36 0.91 -13.57 -0.79
N ASN A 37 1.51 -14.59 -1.43
CA ASN A 37 2.97 -14.79 -1.40
C ASN A 37 3.73 -13.60 -2.01
N ILE A 38 3.32 -13.13 -3.20
CA ILE A 38 3.96 -11.99 -3.86
C ILE A 38 3.83 -10.71 -3.02
N THR A 39 2.68 -10.51 -2.37
CA THR A 39 2.46 -9.36 -1.48
C THR A 39 3.35 -9.45 -0.25
N LYS A 40 3.45 -10.62 0.39
CA LYS A 40 4.31 -10.85 1.54
C LYS A 40 5.76 -10.52 1.24
N GLU A 41 6.27 -11.07 0.14
CA GLU A 41 7.64 -10.83 -0.32
C GLU A 41 7.88 -9.35 -0.64
N GLY A 42 6.96 -8.74 -1.40
CA GLY A 42 7.08 -7.33 -1.76
C GLY A 42 7.04 -6.39 -0.55
N VAL A 43 6.18 -6.66 0.44
CA VAL A 43 6.13 -5.88 1.69
C VAL A 43 7.44 -5.99 2.46
N TYR A 44 8.02 -7.20 2.54
CA TYR A 44 9.30 -7.42 3.19
C TYR A 44 10.45 -6.69 2.48
N LEU A 45 10.46 -6.73 1.14
CA LEU A 45 11.50 -6.13 0.31
C LEU A 45 11.59 -4.60 0.44
N TYR A 46 10.48 -3.92 0.72
CA TYR A 46 10.43 -2.45 0.85
C TYR A 46 11.47 -1.91 1.84
N ALA A 47 11.68 -2.60 2.97
CA ALA A 47 12.63 -2.18 3.99
C ALA A 47 14.10 -2.38 3.61
N GLN A 48 14.38 -3.19 2.59
CA GLN A 48 15.73 -3.62 2.26
C GLN A 48 16.41 -2.79 1.19
N MET A 49 15.67 -1.91 0.50
CA MET A 49 16.19 -1.15 -0.63
C MET A 49 15.54 0.23 -0.74
N ASN A 50 16.04 1.02 -1.69
CA ASN A 50 15.45 2.31 -2.00
C ASN A 50 14.01 2.13 -2.50
N ARG A 51 13.08 2.98 -2.04
CA ARG A 51 11.65 2.91 -2.37
C ARG A 51 11.36 2.90 -3.88
N ILE A 52 12.14 3.62 -4.68
CA ILE A 52 11.94 3.71 -6.13
C ILE A 52 12.43 2.44 -6.81
N GLU A 53 13.57 1.90 -6.37
CA GLU A 53 14.05 0.61 -6.86
C GLU A 53 13.12 -0.54 -6.45
N TRP A 54 12.57 -0.48 -5.24
CA TRP A 54 11.53 -1.38 -4.77
C TRP A 54 10.29 -1.34 -5.68
N LEU A 55 9.80 -0.14 -6.01
CA LEU A 55 8.61 0.03 -6.86
C LEU A 55 8.79 -0.58 -8.26
N LYS A 56 10.03 -0.58 -8.79
CA LYS A 56 10.35 -1.22 -10.07
C LYS A 56 10.24 -2.75 -10.00
N GLN A 57 10.58 -3.34 -8.85
CA GLN A 57 10.61 -4.79 -8.67
C GLN A 57 9.25 -5.40 -8.34
N VAL A 58 8.41 -4.69 -7.60
CA VAL A 58 7.08 -5.21 -7.22
C VAL A 58 6.02 -4.94 -8.28
N ILE A 59 4.99 -5.79 -8.34
CA ILE A 59 3.81 -5.52 -9.17
C ILE A 59 3.02 -4.31 -8.63
N GLY A 60 2.23 -3.68 -9.48
CA GLY A 60 1.55 -2.43 -9.19
C GLY A 60 0.69 -2.48 -7.93
N MET A 61 -0.15 -3.51 -7.79
CA MET A 61 -1.00 -3.67 -6.60
C MET A 61 -0.17 -3.82 -5.30
N VAL A 62 0.97 -4.51 -5.38
CA VAL A 62 1.87 -4.73 -4.24
C VAL A 62 2.57 -3.43 -3.86
N GLY A 63 2.93 -2.62 -4.86
CA GLY A 63 3.39 -1.25 -4.65
C GLY A 63 2.41 -0.40 -3.84
N LEU A 64 1.11 -0.57 -4.06
CA LEU A 64 0.05 0.20 -3.38
C LEU A 64 -0.23 -0.30 -1.96
N VAL A 65 -0.46 -1.60 -1.79
CA VAL A 65 -0.73 -2.17 -0.46
C VAL A 65 0.51 -2.08 0.42
N GLY A 66 1.70 -2.34 -0.13
CA GLY A 66 2.96 -2.24 0.59
C GLY A 66 3.26 -0.82 1.04
N SER A 67 3.04 0.19 0.18
CA SER A 67 3.23 1.58 0.58
C SER A 67 2.28 1.99 1.72
N GLN A 68 1.03 1.53 1.70
CA GLN A 68 0.06 1.81 2.77
C GLN A 68 0.41 1.09 4.09
N ILE A 69 0.92 -0.14 4.03
CA ILE A 69 1.41 -0.86 5.22
C ILE A 69 2.56 -0.09 5.86
N TRP A 70 3.56 0.30 5.06
CA TRP A 70 4.72 1.02 5.56
C TRP A 70 4.41 2.43 6.01
N TRP A 71 3.45 3.11 5.38
CA TRP A 71 2.96 4.40 5.87
C TRP A 71 2.24 4.25 7.22
N THR A 72 1.35 3.26 7.36
CA THR A 72 0.65 2.96 8.61
C THR A 72 1.64 2.74 9.75
N TRP A 73 2.67 1.91 9.50
CA TRP A 73 3.72 1.67 10.48
C TRP A 73 4.51 2.94 10.84
N GLN A 74 4.87 3.78 9.87
CA GLN A 74 5.63 5.03 10.13
C GLN A 74 4.86 6.03 10.99
N VAL A 75 3.54 6.15 10.76
CA VAL A 75 2.67 7.03 11.56
C VAL A 75 2.53 6.51 12.99
N GLU A 76 2.31 5.20 13.17
CA GLU A 76 2.22 4.60 14.51
C GLU A 76 3.54 4.68 15.29
N ASP A 77 4.68 4.43 14.61
CA ASP A 77 6.00 4.61 15.21
C ASP A 77 6.23 6.07 15.63
N THR A 78 5.75 7.01 14.82
CA THR A 78 5.81 8.45 15.14
C THR A 78 4.98 8.78 16.39
N PHE A 79 3.78 8.23 16.55
CA PHE A 79 3.02 8.36 17.80
C PHE A 79 3.81 7.80 19.00
N HIS A 80 4.50 6.66 18.85
CA HIS A 80 5.35 6.12 19.90
C HIS A 80 6.52 7.04 20.26
N GLN A 81 7.19 7.64 19.26
CA GLN A 81 8.28 8.59 19.49
C GLN A 81 7.81 9.85 20.21
N VAL A 82 6.61 10.36 19.88
CA VAL A 82 6.01 11.49 20.59
C VAL A 82 5.75 11.13 22.06
N LEU A 83 5.20 9.95 22.33
CA LEU A 83 4.98 9.46 23.71
C LEU A 83 6.30 9.31 24.49
N GLN A 84 7.40 8.97 23.82
CA GLN A 84 8.74 8.91 24.40
C GLN A 84 9.39 10.30 24.60
N GLY A 85 8.73 11.37 24.16
CA GLY A 85 9.15 12.76 24.40
C GLY A 85 9.65 13.51 23.16
N ASN A 86 9.75 12.87 21.99
CA ASN A 86 10.11 13.56 20.75
C ASN A 86 8.91 14.32 20.16
N LYS A 87 8.68 15.54 20.64
CA LYS A 87 7.57 16.39 20.20
C LYS A 87 7.63 16.80 18.72
N TYR A 88 8.78 16.68 18.07
CA TYR A 88 8.96 17.05 16.66
C TYR A 88 8.75 15.88 15.69
N ALA A 89 8.60 14.64 16.19
CA ALA A 89 8.53 13.44 15.35
C ALA A 89 7.46 13.52 14.25
N MET A 90 6.27 14.08 14.56
CA MET A 90 5.21 14.23 13.55
C MET A 90 5.59 15.21 12.44
N LYS A 91 6.31 16.30 12.79
CA LYS A 91 6.78 17.27 11.80
C LYS A 91 7.91 16.69 10.94
N ASP A 92 8.79 15.89 11.55
CA ASP A 92 9.85 15.19 10.84
C ASP A 92 9.28 14.17 9.85
N LEU A 93 8.21 13.44 10.25
CA LEU A 93 7.49 12.54 9.35
C LEU A 93 6.84 13.31 8.18
N GLU A 94 6.15 14.42 8.44
CA GLU A 94 5.58 15.26 7.37
C GLU A 94 6.65 15.69 6.36
N SER A 95 7.80 16.18 6.85
CA SER A 95 8.92 16.58 5.98
C SER A 95 9.45 15.41 5.15
N LYS A 96 9.57 14.22 5.76
CA LYS A 96 9.98 12.99 5.07
C LYS A 96 8.99 12.60 3.96
N LEU A 97 7.69 12.62 4.24
CA LEU A 97 6.65 12.31 3.26
C LEU A 97 6.63 13.33 2.11
N SER A 98 6.77 14.62 2.43
CA SER A 98 6.90 15.69 1.45
C SER A 98 8.13 15.51 0.54
N LYS A 99 9.26 15.04 1.08
CA LYS A 99 10.44 14.68 0.27
C LYS A 99 10.15 13.50 -0.65
N GLN A 100 9.58 12.41 -0.13
CA GLN A 100 9.25 11.22 -0.92
C GLN A 100 8.28 11.54 -2.07
N LEU A 101 7.29 12.40 -1.82
CA LEU A 101 6.37 12.89 -2.83
C LEU A 101 7.11 13.67 -3.94
N ASN A 102 8.02 14.56 -3.56
CA ASN A 102 8.83 15.30 -4.53
C ASN A 102 9.74 14.38 -5.36
N ASP A 103 10.31 13.33 -4.76
CA ASP A 103 11.10 12.33 -5.49
C ASP A 103 10.25 11.67 -6.59
N LEU A 104 9.00 11.29 -6.29
CA LEU A 104 8.06 10.75 -7.29
C LEU A 104 7.71 11.76 -8.39
N VAL A 105 7.56 13.04 -8.04
CA VAL A 105 7.30 14.12 -9.00
C VAL A 105 8.50 14.35 -9.94
N VAL A 106 9.73 14.16 -9.46
CA VAL A 106 10.92 14.18 -10.32
C VAL A 106 10.92 12.97 -11.26
N ILE A 107 10.62 11.78 -10.72
CA ILE A 107 10.63 10.53 -11.49
C ILE A 107 9.58 10.51 -12.59
N ILE A 108 8.36 11.00 -12.35
CA ILE A 108 7.30 10.99 -13.37
C ILE A 108 7.63 11.86 -14.59
N ARG A 109 8.47 12.90 -14.40
CA ARG A 109 8.98 13.78 -15.46
C ARG A 109 10.09 13.15 -16.28
N SER A 110 10.71 12.07 -15.79
CA SER A 110 11.71 11.33 -16.54
C SER A 110 11.07 10.36 -17.56
N PRO A 111 11.84 9.86 -18.54
CA PRO A 111 11.40 8.77 -19.40
C PRO A 111 11.16 7.50 -18.57
N LEU A 112 9.91 7.03 -18.54
CA LEU A 112 9.47 5.81 -17.87
C LEU A 112 8.72 4.94 -18.87
N ASP A 113 8.85 3.62 -18.72
CA ASP A 113 7.98 2.68 -19.43
C ASP A 113 6.51 2.85 -18.99
N HIS A 114 5.60 2.30 -19.78
CA HIS A 114 4.17 2.48 -19.58
C HIS A 114 3.67 1.94 -18.22
N ILE A 115 4.19 0.79 -17.76
CA ILE A 115 3.77 0.18 -16.50
C ILE A 115 4.31 0.99 -15.34
N MET A 116 5.60 1.33 -15.36
CA MET A 116 6.23 2.13 -14.32
C MET A 116 5.58 3.52 -14.21
N ARG A 117 5.25 4.16 -15.33
CA ARG A 117 4.50 5.42 -15.33
C ARG A 117 3.15 5.28 -14.64
N LYS A 118 2.41 4.20 -14.87
CA LYS A 118 1.15 3.91 -14.17
C LYS A 118 1.37 3.67 -12.68
N LYS A 119 2.39 2.87 -12.28
CA LYS A 119 2.74 2.65 -10.88
C LYS A 119 3.01 3.97 -10.15
N VAL A 120 3.84 4.83 -10.74
CA VAL A 120 4.19 6.14 -10.16
C VAL A 120 2.98 7.06 -10.09
N ASN A 121 2.15 7.14 -11.14
CA ASN A 121 0.92 7.94 -11.11
C ASN A 121 -0.03 7.53 -10.00
N THR A 122 -0.27 6.23 -9.84
CA THR A 122 -1.17 5.74 -8.79
C THR A 122 -0.57 5.96 -7.41
N LEU A 123 0.74 5.76 -7.25
CA LEU A 123 1.42 6.01 -5.98
C LEU A 123 1.44 7.49 -5.60
N LEU A 124 1.59 8.40 -6.56
CA LEU A 124 1.50 9.84 -6.34
C LEU A 124 0.16 10.23 -5.69
N ILE A 125 -0.95 9.67 -6.16
CA ILE A 125 -2.29 9.95 -5.61
C ILE A 125 -2.36 9.51 -4.14
N ILE A 126 -1.89 8.31 -3.83
CA ILE A 126 -1.89 7.76 -2.47
C ILE A 126 -0.96 8.57 -1.55
N ASP A 127 0.22 8.95 -2.04
CA ASP A 127 1.22 9.69 -1.27
C ASP A 127 0.79 11.12 -0.97
N VAL A 128 0.12 11.80 -1.91
CA VAL A 128 -0.48 13.13 -1.64
C VAL A 128 -1.47 13.01 -0.49
N HIS A 129 -2.39 12.05 -0.56
CA HIS A 129 -3.38 11.84 0.49
C HIS A 129 -2.74 11.51 1.85
N ALA A 130 -1.77 10.58 1.85
CA ALA A 130 -1.04 10.17 3.04
C ALA A 130 -0.26 11.34 3.68
N ARG A 131 0.37 12.20 2.87
CA ARG A 131 1.04 13.42 3.33
C ARG A 131 0.04 14.42 3.89
N ASP A 132 -1.07 14.66 3.20
CA ASP A 132 -2.09 15.62 3.61
C ASP A 132 -2.72 15.23 4.96
N ILE A 133 -2.92 13.93 5.23
CA ILE A 133 -3.33 13.44 6.56
C ILE A 133 -2.32 13.83 7.63
N VAL A 134 -1.03 13.58 7.39
CA VAL A 134 0.02 13.87 8.39
C VAL A 134 0.22 15.39 8.56
N ASP A 135 0.12 16.18 7.50
CA ASP A 135 0.11 17.64 7.58
C ASP A 135 -1.07 18.15 8.44
N ASN A 136 -2.25 17.53 8.30
CA ASN A 136 -3.38 17.82 9.18
C ASN A 136 -3.10 17.42 10.64
N PHE A 137 -2.44 16.29 10.89
CA PHE A 137 -2.05 15.88 12.24
C PHE A 137 -1.11 16.89 12.89
N VAL A 138 -0.18 17.47 12.12
CA VAL A 138 0.69 18.55 12.61
C VAL A 138 -0.12 19.80 12.96
N LYS A 139 -1.04 20.22 12.08
CA LYS A 139 -1.84 21.45 12.28
C LYS A 139 -2.78 21.36 13.48
N GLU A 140 -3.48 20.23 13.60
CA GLU A 140 -4.47 19.99 14.66
C GLU A 140 -3.87 19.36 15.92
N SER A 141 -2.54 19.17 15.96
CA SER A 141 -1.83 18.55 17.08
C SER A 141 -2.35 17.16 17.46
N ILE A 142 -2.65 16.34 16.45
CA ILE A 142 -3.00 14.92 16.62
C ILE A 142 -1.71 14.16 16.92
N LEU A 143 -1.57 13.71 18.16
CA LEU A 143 -0.30 13.19 18.70
C LEU A 143 -0.47 11.83 19.38
N ASN A 144 -1.67 11.25 19.35
CA ASN A 144 -1.98 9.96 19.93
C ASN A 144 -2.73 9.05 18.96
N SER A 145 -2.31 7.79 18.89
CA SER A 145 -2.93 6.76 18.04
C SER A 145 -4.37 6.39 18.42
N LYS A 146 -4.88 6.88 19.55
CA LYS A 146 -6.28 6.70 19.99
C LYS A 146 -7.19 7.84 19.53
N GLU A 147 -6.65 8.87 18.88
CA GLU A 147 -7.46 9.97 18.38
C GLU A 147 -8.25 9.56 17.14
N PHE A 148 -9.51 9.99 17.08
CA PHE A 148 -10.42 9.63 16.00
C PHE A 148 -9.90 10.03 14.61
N ALA A 149 -9.14 11.13 14.52
CA ALA A 149 -8.52 11.57 13.27
C ALA A 149 -7.61 10.50 12.66
N TRP A 150 -6.93 9.70 13.49
CA TRP A 150 -6.16 8.52 13.05
C TRP A 150 -7.02 7.28 12.91
N GLU A 151 -7.92 7.01 13.87
CA GLU A 151 -8.72 5.79 13.83
C GLU A 151 -9.66 5.71 12.62
N SER A 152 -10.15 6.86 12.15
CA SER A 152 -11.01 6.99 10.96
C SER A 152 -10.31 6.70 9.64
N GLN A 153 -8.97 6.70 9.61
CA GLN A 153 -8.20 6.38 8.41
C GLN A 153 -8.18 4.87 8.15
N LEU A 154 -8.09 4.51 6.87
CA LEU A 154 -7.85 3.14 6.45
C LEU A 154 -6.39 2.77 6.73
N ARG A 155 -6.18 1.78 7.60
CA ARG A 155 -4.86 1.39 8.10
C ARG A 155 -4.56 -0.04 7.72
N PHE A 156 -3.38 -0.26 7.15
CA PHE A 156 -2.97 -1.56 6.61
C PHE A 156 -1.86 -2.15 7.47
N TYR A 157 -2.00 -3.42 7.81
CA TYR A 157 -1.07 -4.12 8.69
C TYR A 157 -0.70 -5.45 8.07
N TRP A 158 0.58 -5.76 7.99
CA TRP A 158 1.01 -7.16 7.87
C TRP A 158 1.03 -7.77 9.27
N ASP A 159 0.00 -8.56 9.62
CA ASP A 159 -0.10 -9.20 10.94
C ASP A 159 0.66 -10.52 10.94
N LYS A 160 1.80 -10.54 11.64
CA LYS A 160 2.69 -11.72 11.70
C LYS A 160 2.05 -12.94 12.35
N ASN A 161 1.04 -12.79 13.20
CA ASN A 161 0.43 -13.92 13.91
C ASN A 161 -0.47 -14.75 12.99
N VAL A 162 -1.19 -14.06 12.10
CA VAL A 162 -2.04 -14.70 11.08
C VAL A 162 -1.35 -14.80 9.72
N ASP A 163 -0.17 -14.19 9.59
CA ASP A 163 0.62 -14.08 8.37
C ASP A 163 -0.18 -13.53 7.18
N ASP A 164 -0.88 -12.41 7.41
CA ASP A 164 -1.85 -11.88 6.45
C ASP A 164 -1.94 -10.34 6.51
N CYS A 165 -2.40 -9.74 5.42
CA CYS A 165 -2.66 -8.31 5.36
C CYS A 165 -4.05 -8.01 5.96
N ILE A 166 -4.04 -7.33 7.10
CA ILE A 166 -5.22 -6.89 7.82
C ILE A 166 -5.43 -5.39 7.59
N ILE A 167 -6.64 -5.04 7.18
CA ILE A 167 -7.08 -3.66 7.06
C ILE A 167 -7.95 -3.30 8.26
N LYS A 168 -7.74 -2.12 8.86
CA LYS A 168 -8.57 -1.59 9.93
C LYS A 168 -9.06 -0.19 9.61
N GLN A 169 -10.29 0.09 10.00
CA GLN A 169 -10.86 1.44 9.97
C GLN A 169 -11.87 1.55 11.12
N CYS A 170 -11.72 2.55 11.97
CA CYS A 170 -12.45 2.64 13.24
C CYS A 170 -12.39 1.29 14.00
N THR A 171 -13.55 0.71 14.29
CA THR A 171 -13.70 -0.61 14.92
C THR A 171 -13.73 -1.78 13.92
N GLY A 172 -13.79 -1.50 12.62
CA GLY A 172 -13.83 -2.50 11.55
C GLY A 172 -12.47 -3.15 11.30
N LYS A 173 -12.48 -4.45 11.02
CA LYS A 173 -11.31 -5.25 10.65
C LYS A 173 -11.65 -6.13 9.45
N PHE A 174 -10.81 -6.08 8.42
CA PHE A 174 -10.99 -6.82 7.18
C PHE A 174 -9.68 -7.53 6.79
N ARG A 175 -9.77 -8.66 6.11
CA ARG A 175 -8.63 -9.25 5.41
C ARG A 175 -8.52 -8.61 4.04
N TYR A 176 -7.31 -8.43 3.55
CA TYR A 176 -7.09 -8.04 2.17
C TYR A 176 -7.59 -9.15 1.23
N GLY A 177 -8.28 -8.78 0.15
CA GLY A 177 -8.97 -9.76 -0.70
C GLY A 177 -8.08 -10.49 -1.72
N TYR A 178 -6.88 -9.99 -1.99
CA TYR A 178 -5.95 -10.55 -2.98
C TYR A 178 -6.60 -10.83 -4.35
N GLU A 179 -7.49 -9.95 -4.80
CA GLU A 179 -8.05 -10.00 -6.15
C GLU A 179 -7.14 -9.26 -7.12
N TYR A 180 -6.79 -9.89 -8.24
CA TYR A 180 -5.95 -9.23 -9.24
C TYR A 180 -6.73 -8.19 -10.03
N MET A 181 -6.69 -6.96 -9.56
CA MET A 181 -7.34 -5.82 -10.21
C MET A 181 -6.43 -5.07 -11.19
N GLY A 182 -5.15 -5.44 -11.29
CA GLY A 182 -4.18 -4.69 -12.09
C GLY A 182 -3.94 -3.27 -11.58
N LEU A 183 -3.45 -2.40 -12.47
CA LEU A 183 -3.18 -0.98 -12.18
C LEU A 183 -4.38 -0.12 -12.58
N ASN A 184 -5.55 -0.41 -11.99
CA ASN A 184 -6.74 0.41 -12.18
C ASN A 184 -6.49 1.87 -11.79
N GLY A 185 -7.00 2.80 -12.60
CA GLY A 185 -6.91 4.21 -12.31
C GLY A 185 -7.60 4.53 -10.99
N ARG A 186 -6.91 5.24 -10.09
CA ARG A 186 -7.50 5.74 -8.85
C ARG A 186 -7.94 7.18 -9.03
N LEU A 187 -9.07 7.50 -8.42
CA LEU A 187 -9.52 8.88 -8.27
C LEU A 187 -8.78 9.53 -7.09
N VAL A 188 -8.69 10.84 -7.12
CA VAL A 188 -8.13 11.63 -6.02
C VAL A 188 -9.01 11.43 -4.78
N ILE A 189 -8.38 11.17 -3.65
CA ILE A 189 -9.06 10.99 -2.37
C ILE A 189 -9.36 12.37 -1.78
N THR A 190 -10.62 12.61 -1.45
CA THR A 190 -11.13 13.86 -0.85
C THR A 190 -11.71 13.57 0.53
N PRO A 191 -11.91 14.57 1.41
CA PRO A 191 -12.54 14.33 2.71
C PRO A 191 -13.95 13.70 2.65
N LEU A 192 -14.63 13.75 1.50
CA LEU A 192 -15.96 13.16 1.29
C LEU A 192 -15.91 11.67 0.91
N THR A 193 -14.73 11.17 0.52
CA THR A 193 -14.51 9.83 -0.07
C THR A 193 -13.47 9.05 0.73
#